data_AF-A0AA44JVM0-F1
#
_entry.id   AF-A0AA44JVM0-F1
#
_cell.length_a   1.000
_cell.length_b   1.000
_cell.length_c   1.000
_cell.angle_alpha   90.00
_cell.angle_beta   90.00
_cell.angle_gamma   90.00
#
_symmetry.space_group_name_H-M   'P 1'
#
loop_
_entity.id
_entity.type
_entity.pdbx_description
1 polymer ?
#
loop_
_entity_poly.entity_id
_entity_poly.type
_entity_poly.pdbx_seq_one_letter_code
_entity_poly.pdbx_strand_id
1 'polypeptide(L)' 'MTSRILANIAISAYGESVTALNRNEPAFCYAPAEAYKLMMDRLEDLELISLVNERESEESISVDIDDL' A
#
# COMPACT_ATOMS: atom_id res chain seq x y z
N MET A 1 -11.51 11.71 -22.81
CA MET A 1 -11.75 10.36 -22.27
C MET A 1 -12.82 10.48 -21.19
N THR A 2 -14.03 10.02 -21.46
CA THR A 2 -15.18 10.19 -20.57
C THR A 2 -15.07 9.23 -19.38
N SER A 3 -15.26 9.74 -18.15
CA SER A 3 -15.22 9.01 -16.86
C SER A 3 -15.95 7.65 -16.84
N ARG A 4 -16.95 7.47 -17.72
CA ARG A 4 -17.80 6.28 -17.81
C ARG A 4 -17.09 4.99 -18.26
N ILE A 5 -16.02 5.07 -19.04
CA ILE A 5 -15.30 3.87 -19.54
C ILE A 5 -14.47 3.24 -18.42
N LEU A 6 -13.79 4.05 -17.61
CA LEU A 6 -12.97 3.57 -16.49
C LEU A 6 -13.82 2.87 -15.43
N ALA A 7 -15.01 3.41 -15.14
CA ALA A 7 -15.95 2.79 -14.22
C ALA A 7 -16.39 1.38 -14.69
N ASN A 8 -16.69 1.23 -15.99
CA ASN A 8 -17.07 -0.08 -16.53
C ASN A 8 -15.91 -1.09 -16.48
N ILE A 9 -14.68 -0.66 -16.75
CA ILE A 9 -13.49 -1.52 -16.65
C ILE A 9 -13.32 -2.03 -15.22
N ALA A 10 -13.40 -1.14 -14.23
CA ALA A 10 -13.31 -1.51 -12.82
C ALA A 10 -14.40 -2.50 -12.38
N ILE A 11 -15.65 -2.31 -12.85
CA ILE A 11 -16.76 -3.23 -12.55
C ILE A 11 -16.55 -4.60 -13.23
N SER A 12 -16.06 -4.62 -14.47
CA SER A 12 -15.80 -5.85 -15.22
C SER A 12 -14.59 -6.64 -14.74
N ALA A 13 -13.75 -6.06 -13.88
CA ALA A 13 -12.56 -6.70 -13.35
C ALA A 13 -12.86 -7.72 -12.24
N TYR A 14 -14.12 -7.86 -11.81
CA TYR A 14 -14.54 -8.82 -10.76
C TYR A 14 -13.71 -8.74 -9.47
N GLY A 15 -13.25 -7.53 -9.11
CA GLY A 15 -12.43 -7.33 -7.91
C GLY A 15 -10.94 -7.57 -8.11
N GLU A 16 -10.47 -7.80 -9.33
CA GLU A 16 -9.05 -7.91 -9.67
C GLU A 16 -8.44 -6.56 -10.08
N SER A 17 -7.10 -6.48 -10.03
CA SER A 17 -6.36 -5.33 -10.53
C SER A 17 -6.30 -5.33 -12.07
N VAL A 18 -6.32 -4.15 -12.67
CA VAL A 18 -6.27 -3.98 -14.14
C VAL A 18 -5.22 -2.95 -14.53
N THR A 19 -4.43 -3.27 -15.55
CA THR A 19 -3.45 -2.35 -16.15
C THR A 19 -3.83 -2.03 -17.59
N ALA A 20 -3.99 -0.75 -17.90
CA ALA A 20 -4.18 -0.28 -19.27
C ALA A 20 -2.81 0.03 -19.90
N LEU A 21 -2.56 -0.54 -21.07
CA LEU A 21 -1.31 -0.37 -21.81
C LEU A 21 -1.46 0.63 -22.96
N ASN A 22 -0.42 1.42 -23.20
CA ASN A 22 -0.25 2.26 -24.38
C ASN A 22 1.06 1.86 -25.07
N ARG A 23 1.00 1.39 -26.32
CA ARG A 23 2.18 0.86 -27.05
C ARG A 23 2.93 -0.22 -26.24
N ASN A 24 2.17 -1.11 -25.59
CA ASN A 24 2.65 -2.17 -24.70
C ASN A 24 3.32 -1.71 -23.40
N GLU A 25 3.32 -0.40 -23.10
CA GLU A 25 3.81 0.15 -21.84
C GLU A 25 2.65 0.45 -20.88
N PRO A 26 2.77 0.19 -19.57
CA PRO A 26 1.77 0.59 -18.58
C PRO A 26 1.50 2.10 -18.61
N ALA A 27 0.27 2.48 -18.91
CA ALA A 27 -0.16 3.88 -18.95
C ALA A 27 -1.06 4.24 -17.77
N PHE A 28 -1.78 3.25 -17.21
CA PHE A 28 -2.66 3.42 -16.06
C PHE A 28 -2.88 2.09 -15.35
N CYS A 29 -2.94 2.11 -14.02
CA CYS A 29 -3.26 0.95 -13.20
C CYS A 29 -4.48 1.25 -12.32
N TYR A 30 -5.42 0.32 -12.28
CA TYR A 30 -6.53 0.25 -11.34
C TYR A 30 -6.23 -0.86 -10.34
N ALA A 31 -6.24 -0.51 -9.05
CA ALA A 31 -6.21 -1.47 -7.95
C ALA A 31 -7.55 -1.36 -7.18
N PRO A 32 -8.20 -2.48 -6.84
CA PRO A 32 -9.37 -2.47 -5.95
C PRO A 32 -9.04 -1.81 -4.62
N ALA A 33 -9.98 -1.06 -4.05
CA ALA A 33 -9.76 -0.31 -2.81
C ALA A 33 -9.31 -1.21 -1.65
N GLU A 34 -9.90 -2.39 -1.51
CA GLU A 34 -9.52 -3.36 -0.46
C GLU A 34 -8.10 -3.91 -0.67
N ALA A 35 -7.74 -4.25 -1.90
CA ALA A 35 -6.41 -4.74 -2.24
C ALA A 35 -5.35 -3.64 -2.03
N TYR A 36 -5.64 -2.41 -2.44
CA TYR A 36 -4.75 -1.26 -2.22
C TYR A 36 -4.56 -0.98 -0.73
N LYS A 37 -5.65 -0.98 0.05
CA LYS A 37 -5.58 -0.78 1.50
C LYS A 37 -4.74 -1.86 2.16
N LEU A 38 -5.01 -3.13 1.86
CA LEU A 38 -4.23 -4.24 2.40
C LEU A 38 -2.74 -4.12 2.05
N MET A 39 -2.42 -3.72 0.82
CA MET A 39 -1.04 -3.49 0.40
C MET A 39 -0.37 -2.38 1.24
N MET A 40 -1.08 -1.27 1.48
CA MET A 40 -0.56 -0.16 2.29
C MET A 40 -0.39 -0.54 3.76
N ASP A 41 -1.39 -1.20 4.36
CA ASP A 41 -1.31 -1.68 5.74
C ASP A 41 -0.06 -2.58 5.92
N ARG A 42 0.24 -3.44 4.94
CA ARG A 42 1.44 -4.31 4.97
C ARG A 42 2.74 -3.56 4.73
N LEU A 43 2.74 -2.49 3.95
CA LEU A 43 3.93 -1.68 3.73
C LEU A 43 4.31 -0.92 5.00
N GLU A 44 3.31 -0.36 5.71
CA GLU A 44 3.50 0.27 7.01
C GLU A 44 4.09 -0.71 8.04
N ASP A 45 3.57 -1.95 8.08
CA ASP A 45 4.12 -3.00 8.94
C ASP A 45 5.61 -3.28 8.63
N LEU A 46 6.00 -3.32 7.35
CA LEU A 46 7.39 -3.57 6.93
C LEU A 46 8.31 -2.42 7.31
N GLU A 47 7.85 -1.18 7.20
CA GLU A 47 8.61 0.00 7.63
C GLU A 47 8.82 -0.04 9.16
N LEU A 48 7.79 -0.40 9.93
CA LEU A 48 7.90 -0.55 11.37
C LEU A 48 8.87 -1.66 11.77
N ILE A 49 8.81 -2.82 11.10
CA ILE A 49 9.77 -3.92 11.30
C ILE A 49 11.20 -3.45 10.98
N SER A 50 11.37 -2.68 9.91
CA SER A 50 12.69 -2.15 9.53
C SER A 50 13.25 -1.25 10.62
N LEU A 51 12.41 -0.36 11.19
CA LEU A 51 12.80 0.50 12.31
C LEU A 51 13.18 -0.32 13.56
N VAL A 52 12.42 -1.37 13.87
CA VAL A 52 12.74 -2.28 14.98
C VAL A 52 14.10 -2.93 14.77
N ASN A 53 14.36 -3.47 13.57
CA ASN A 53 15.63 -4.13 13.24
C ASN A 53 16.81 -3.16 13.30
N GLU A 54 16.64 -1.92 12.82
CA GLU A 54 17.68 -0.88 12.90
C GLU A 54 18.06 -0.58 14.36
N ARG A 55 17.09 -0.61 15.26
CA ARG A 55 17.25 -0.25 16.67
C ARG A 55 17.47 -1.43 17.61
N GLU A 56 17.45 -2.66 17.09
CA GLU A 56 17.51 -3.89 17.90
C GLU A 56 18.79 -3.98 18.75
N SER A 57 19.89 -3.42 18.24
CA SER A 57 21.20 -3.44 18.92
C SER A 57 21.48 -2.24 19.82
N GLU A 58 20.56 -1.27 19.89
CA GLU A 58 20.74 -0.08 20.73
C GLU A 58 20.56 -0.41 22.22
N GLU A 59 21.24 0.35 23.10
CA GLU A 59 21.05 0.22 24.54
C GLU A 59 19.63 0.65 24.95
N SER A 60 18.92 -0.20 25.69
CA SER A 60 17.61 0.11 26.24
C SER A 60 17.76 1.06 27.44
N ILE A 61 16.99 2.15 27.45
CA ILE A 61 16.91 3.07 28.59
C ILE A 61 15.58 2.84 29.30
N SER A 62 15.64 2.51 30.59
CA SER A 62 14.43 2.41 31.43
C SER A 62 13.90 3.80 31.74
N VAL A 63 12.62 4.03 31.48
CA VAL A 63 11.90 5.27 31.79
C VAL A 63 10.61 4.94 32.53
N ASP A 64 10.23 5.78 33.48
CA ASP A 64 8.90 5.75 34.10
C ASP A 64 7.99 6.72 33.36
N ILE A 65 6.76 6.31 33.07
CA ILE A 65 5.79 7.14 32.35
C ILE A 65 5.22 8.26 33.24
N ASP A 66 5.24 8.04 34.57
CA ASP A 66 4.79 9.04 35.55
C ASP A 66 5.84 10.18 35.73
N ASP A 67 7.05 10.00 35.18
CA ASP A 67 8.16 10.96 35.23
C ASP A 67 8.34 11.78 33.92
N LEU A 68 7.46 11.62 32.92
CA LEU A 68 7.45 12.35 31.63
C LEU A 68 6.54 13.58 31.65
#